data_AF-A0A953VNS3-F1
#
_entry.id   AF-A0A953VNS3-F1
#
_cell.length_a   1.000
_cell.length_b   1.000
_cell.length_c   1.000
_cell.angle_alpha   90.00
_cell.angle_beta   90.00
_cell.angle_gamma   90.00
#
_symmetry.space_group_name_H-M   'P 1'
#
loop_
_entity.id
_entity.type
_entity.pdbx_description
1 polymer ?
#
loop_
_entity_poly.entity_id
_entity_poly.type
_entity_poly.pdbx_seq_one_letter_code
_entity_poly.pdbx_strand_id
1 'polypeptide(L)'
;MLKRLLAPAPAPLGDQDARLALAALLVRLARTDGNYEAAESREILAILSRRYTLDAASAAALLQEAEAVEANAPDTVRFTRAIKDAVAYEDREKIIEAMWQVALADGVRNDDENRLLRLVANLIGVSDLDSALMRQRVEAANR
;
A
#
# COMPACT_ATOMS: atom_id res chain seq x y z
N MET A 1 10.45 -29.27 -9.66
CA MET A 1 9.74 -27.97 -9.66
C MET A 1 8.64 -27.84 -8.59
N LEU A 2 8.69 -28.58 -7.46
CA LEU A 2 7.63 -28.56 -6.41
C LEU A 2 8.12 -28.12 -5.02
N LYS A 3 9.38 -27.69 -4.86
CA LYS A 3 9.95 -27.31 -3.55
C LYS A 3 9.66 -25.86 -3.12
N ARG A 4 9.08 -25.02 -3.99
CA ARG A 4 8.83 -23.59 -3.69
C ARG A 4 7.42 -23.30 -3.15
N LEU A 5 6.53 -24.30 -3.14
CA LEU A 5 5.18 -24.22 -2.54
C LEU A 5 5.13 -24.71 -1.09
N LEU A 6 6.22 -25.31 -0.58
CA LEU A 6 6.32 -25.91 0.75
C LEU A 6 7.30 -25.14 1.68
N ALA A 7 7.69 -23.93 1.30
CA ALA A 7 8.45 -23.09 2.21
C ALA A 7 7.57 -22.82 3.45
N PRO A 8 8.09 -22.94 4.68
CA PRO A 8 7.34 -22.55 5.86
C PRO A 8 6.83 -21.13 5.62
N ALA A 9 5.55 -20.88 5.96
CA ALA A 9 5.02 -19.53 5.95
C ALA A 9 6.03 -18.65 6.70
N PRO A 10 6.44 -17.49 6.15
CA PRO A 10 7.37 -16.62 6.83
C PRO A 10 6.85 -16.37 8.24
N ALA A 11 7.75 -16.36 9.22
CA ALA A 11 7.42 -15.97 10.59
C ALA A 11 6.62 -14.66 10.56
N PRO A 12 5.68 -14.43 11.51
CA PRO A 12 4.94 -13.18 11.58
C PRO A 12 5.93 -12.02 11.45
N LEU A 13 5.68 -11.20 10.44
CA LEU A 13 6.57 -10.12 10.05
C LEU A 13 6.65 -9.12 11.19
N GLY A 14 7.87 -8.67 11.52
CA GLY A 14 8.04 -7.61 12.50
C GLY A 14 7.40 -6.31 12.00
N ASP A 15 7.17 -5.37 12.91
CA ASP A 15 6.64 -4.03 12.60
C ASP A 15 7.35 -3.37 11.41
N GLN A 16 8.65 -3.59 11.25
CA GLN A 16 9.46 -3.04 10.15
C GLN A 16 9.14 -3.67 8.79
N ASP A 17 8.94 -4.98 8.73
CA ASP A 17 8.60 -5.69 7.49
C ASP A 17 7.18 -5.32 7.03
N ALA A 18 6.25 -5.11 7.96
CA ALA A 18 4.91 -4.62 7.68
C ALA A 18 4.90 -3.18 7.15
N ARG A 19 5.73 -2.31 7.75
CA ARG A 19 5.96 -0.93 7.27
C ARG A 19 6.46 -0.92 5.84
N LEU A 20 7.49 -1.71 5.56
CA LEU A 20 8.09 -1.83 4.24
C LEU A 20 7.12 -2.43 3.22
N ALA A 21 6.34 -3.44 3.61
CA ALA A 21 5.31 -4.02 2.74
C ALA A 21 4.20 -3.03 2.39
N LEU A 22 3.74 -2.22 3.34
CA LEU A 22 2.78 -1.15 3.06
C LEU A 22 3.38 -0.12 2.11
N ALA A 23 4.59 0.37 2.41
CA ALA A 23 5.26 1.36 1.57
C ALA A 23 5.43 0.85 0.14
N ALA A 24 5.88 -0.40 -0.05
CA ALA A 24 6.04 -1.01 -1.36
C ALA A 24 4.71 -1.18 -2.10
N LEU A 25 3.61 -1.42 -1.37
CA LEU A 25 2.28 -1.49 -1.95
C LEU A 25 1.76 -0.14 -2.44
N LEU A 26 2.05 0.94 -1.70
CA LEU A 26 1.72 2.30 -2.11
C LEU A 26 2.52 2.72 -3.35
N VAL A 27 3.82 2.39 -3.39
CA VAL A 27 4.66 2.61 -4.59
C VAL A 27 4.13 1.84 -5.79
N ARG A 28 3.71 0.58 -5.59
CA ARG A 28 3.12 -0.22 -6.67
C ARG A 28 1.86 0.43 -7.22
N LEU A 29 0.99 0.94 -6.34
CA LEU A 29 -0.22 1.64 -6.75
C LEU A 29 0.12 2.85 -7.61
N ALA A 30 1.02 3.70 -7.13
CA ALA A 30 1.49 4.88 -7.85
C ALA A 30 2.27 4.58 -9.14
N ARG A 31 2.66 3.33 -9.39
CA ARG A 31 3.32 2.89 -10.63
C ARG A 31 2.41 2.13 -11.56
N THR A 32 1.17 1.86 -11.15
CA THR A 32 0.29 0.90 -11.81
C THR A 32 -0.06 1.32 -13.24
N ASP A 33 -0.18 2.61 -13.51
CA ASP A 33 -0.45 3.15 -14.84
C ASP A 33 0.81 3.55 -15.63
N GLY A 34 2.00 3.32 -15.03
CA GLY A 34 3.30 3.65 -15.63
C GLY A 34 3.79 5.08 -15.37
N ASN A 35 3.00 5.93 -14.72
CA ASN A 35 3.37 7.32 -14.44
C ASN A 35 3.56 7.53 -12.93
N TYR A 36 4.78 7.30 -12.44
CA TYR A 36 5.12 7.66 -11.07
C TYR A 36 5.60 9.11 -11.00
N GLU A 37 4.72 10.01 -10.58
CA GLU A 37 4.99 11.45 -10.53
C GLU A 37 5.47 11.94 -9.14
N ALA A 38 5.84 13.22 -9.12
CA ALA A 38 6.22 13.91 -7.90
C ALA A 38 5.03 14.09 -6.92
N ALA A 39 3.79 13.99 -7.40
CA ALA A 39 2.60 14.11 -6.56
C ALA A 39 2.41 12.85 -5.70
N GLU A 40 2.44 11.66 -6.30
CA GLU A 40 2.24 10.40 -5.55
C GLU A 40 3.40 10.15 -4.59
N SER A 41 4.65 10.36 -5.01
CA SER A 41 5.81 10.20 -4.12
C SER A 41 5.73 11.11 -2.88
N ARG A 42 5.29 12.37 -3.05
CA ARG A 42 5.06 13.29 -1.93
C ARG A 42 3.92 12.84 -1.01
N GLU A 43 2.83 12.33 -1.59
CA GLU A 43 1.71 11.82 -0.82
C GLU A 43 2.11 10.57 -0.02
N ILE A 44 2.85 9.65 -0.65
CA ILE A 44 3.41 8.47 0.02
C ILE A 44 4.31 8.89 1.19
N LEU A 45 5.22 9.85 0.98
CA LEU A 45 6.06 10.37 2.07
C LEU A 45 5.22 10.94 3.22
N ALA A 46 4.19 11.74 2.92
CA ALA A 46 3.31 12.31 3.92
C ALA A 46 2.57 11.23 4.73
N ILE A 47 2.07 10.19 4.05
CA ILE A 47 1.42 9.04 4.68
C ILE A 47 2.39 8.30 5.59
N LEU A 48 3.60 7.97 5.10
CA LEU A 48 4.60 7.23 5.86
C LEU A 48 5.05 8.01 7.10
N SER A 49 5.31 9.32 6.96
CA SER A 49 5.65 10.20 8.07
C SER A 49 4.57 10.25 9.14
N ARG A 50 3.29 10.43 8.74
CA ARG A 50 2.17 10.51 9.70
C ARG A 50 1.89 9.17 10.37
N ARG A 51 1.86 8.08 9.60
CA ARG A 51 1.50 6.75 10.10
C ARG A 51 2.53 6.19 11.07
N TYR A 52 3.82 6.45 10.82
CA TYR A 52 4.91 5.88 11.60
C TYR A 52 5.68 6.90 12.44
N THR A 53 5.19 8.15 12.50
CA THR A 53 5.84 9.27 13.22
C THR A 53 7.31 9.42 12.81
N LEU A 54 7.57 9.39 11.49
CA LEU A 54 8.91 9.47 10.92
C LEU A 54 9.25 10.91 10.52
N ASP A 55 10.51 11.29 10.73
CA ASP A 55 11.07 12.50 10.12
C ASP A 55 11.22 12.34 8.60
N ALA A 56 11.51 13.46 7.92
CA ALA A 56 11.61 13.48 6.47
C ALA A 56 12.69 12.54 5.92
N ALA A 57 13.83 12.43 6.64
CA ALA A 57 14.94 11.57 6.22
C ALA A 57 14.56 10.08 6.33
N SER A 58 13.92 9.68 7.43
CA SER A 58 13.50 8.30 7.67
C SER A 58 12.36 7.89 6.75
N ALA A 59 11.42 8.80 6.46
CA ALA A 59 10.36 8.54 5.48
C ALA A 59 10.92 8.38 4.06
N ALA A 60 11.90 9.22 3.68
CA ALA A 60 12.58 9.09 2.39
C ALA A 60 13.38 7.79 2.27
N ALA A 61 14.09 7.40 3.34
CA ALA A 61 14.81 6.13 3.38
C ALA A 61 13.85 4.93 3.21
N LEU A 62 12.72 4.95 3.93
CA LEU A 62 11.70 3.90 3.82
C LEU A 62 11.08 3.86 2.41
N LEU A 63 10.81 5.02 1.80
CA LEU A 63 10.30 5.09 0.44
C LEU A 63 11.31 4.49 -0.57
N GLN A 64 12.58 4.86 -0.47
CA GLN A 64 13.63 4.33 -1.34
C GLN A 64 13.77 2.80 -1.21
N GLU A 65 13.69 2.30 0.02
CA GLU A 65 13.73 0.85 0.29
C GLU A 65 12.49 0.15 -0.29
N ALA A 66 11.32 0.77 -0.15
CA ALA A 66 10.07 0.29 -0.71
C ALA A 66 10.08 0.25 -2.24
N GLU A 67 10.63 1.27 -2.91
CA GLU A 67 10.81 1.30 -4.37
C GLU A 67 11.70 0.16 -4.86
N ALA A 68 12.80 -0.11 -4.15
CA ALA A 68 13.66 -1.24 -4.46
C ALA A 68 12.96 -2.58 -4.26
N VAL A 69 12.18 -2.73 -3.18
CA VAL A 69 11.40 -3.94 -2.92
C VAL A 69 10.32 -4.15 -3.98
N GLU A 70 9.60 -3.09 -4.35
CA GLU A 70 8.55 -3.11 -5.36
C GLU A 70 9.10 -3.58 -6.71
N ALA A 71 10.21 -2.99 -7.16
CA ALA A 71 10.87 -3.33 -8.41
C ALA A 71 11.36 -4.79 -8.48
N ASN A 72 11.67 -5.39 -7.33
CA ASN A 72 12.15 -6.77 -7.23
C ASN A 72 11.04 -7.78 -6.89
N ALA A 73 9.83 -7.33 -6.56
CA ALA A 73 8.74 -8.18 -6.10
C ALA A 73 7.77 -8.52 -7.24
N PRO A 74 7.65 -9.80 -7.66
CA PRO A 74 6.87 -10.16 -8.82
C PRO A 74 5.35 -10.19 -8.60
N ASP A 75 4.85 -10.23 -7.35
CA ASP A 75 3.41 -10.31 -7.07
C ASP A 75 2.94 -9.43 -5.90
N THR A 76 1.68 -8.99 -5.96
CA THR A 76 1.00 -8.19 -4.91
C THR A 76 0.56 -9.06 -3.73
N VAL A 77 0.51 -10.38 -3.94
CA VAL A 77 0.11 -11.37 -2.94
C VAL A 77 1.10 -11.40 -1.78
N ARG A 78 2.41 -11.25 -2.04
CA ARG A 78 3.42 -11.21 -0.97
C ARG A 78 3.24 -10.01 -0.04
N PHE A 79 2.94 -8.82 -0.59
CA PHE A 79 2.71 -7.61 0.22
C PHE A 79 1.40 -7.68 1.01
N THR A 80 0.32 -8.15 0.40
CA THR A 80 -0.96 -8.27 1.10
C THR A 80 -0.94 -9.33 2.20
N ARG A 81 -0.21 -10.44 2.01
CA ARG A 81 0.03 -11.41 3.08
C ARG A 81 0.80 -10.78 4.24
N ALA A 82 1.89 -10.07 3.92
CA ALA A 82 2.70 -9.38 4.90
C ALA A 82 1.87 -8.42 5.77
N ILE A 83 1.01 -7.64 5.12
CA ILE A 83 0.08 -6.71 5.80
C ILE A 83 -0.95 -7.49 6.62
N LYS A 84 -1.54 -8.57 6.08
CA LYS A 84 -2.55 -9.36 6.78
C LYS A 84 -2.01 -10.00 8.07
N ASP A 85 -0.76 -10.44 8.04
CA ASP A 85 -0.11 -11.12 9.16
C ASP A 85 0.32 -10.14 10.27
N ALA A 86 0.61 -8.89 9.92
CA ALA A 86 1.10 -7.88 10.85
C ALA A 86 0.06 -6.82 11.26
N VAL A 87 -1.03 -6.65 10.50
CA VAL A 87 -2.05 -5.61 10.74
C VAL A 87 -3.36 -6.26 11.18
N ALA A 88 -3.80 -5.87 12.38
CA ALA A 88 -5.09 -6.24 12.94
C ALA A 88 -6.22 -5.82 11.98
N TYR A 89 -7.31 -6.58 11.94
CA TYR A 89 -8.42 -6.35 11.02
C TYR A 89 -8.94 -4.90 11.07
N GLU A 90 -9.07 -4.37 12.28
CA GLU A 90 -9.54 -3.01 12.60
C GLU A 90 -8.68 -1.91 11.95
N ASP A 91 -7.40 -2.19 11.69
CA ASP A 91 -6.45 -1.23 11.09
C ASP A 91 -6.30 -1.41 9.57
N ARG A 92 -6.95 -2.41 8.96
CA ARG A 92 -6.87 -2.67 7.51
C ARG A 92 -7.65 -1.65 6.70
N GLU A 93 -8.70 -1.08 7.27
CA GLU A 93 -9.43 0.04 6.64
C GLU A 93 -8.51 1.24 6.40
N LYS A 94 -7.65 1.56 7.37
CA LYS A 94 -6.66 2.65 7.25
C LYS A 94 -5.62 2.39 6.16
N ILE A 95 -5.37 1.12 5.80
CA ILE A 95 -4.51 0.76 4.67
C ILE A 95 -5.19 1.12 3.35
N ILE A 96 -6.47 0.76 3.21
CA ILE A 96 -7.24 1.08 2.00
C ILE A 96 -7.45 2.59 1.86
N GLU A 97 -7.70 3.29 2.97
CA GLU A 97 -7.75 4.75 2.99
C GLU A 97 -6.45 5.38 2.50
N ALA A 98 -5.29 4.93 3.01
CA ALA A 98 -3.98 5.40 2.55
C ALA A 98 -3.75 5.14 1.06
N MET A 99 -4.20 3.99 0.55
CA MET A 99 -4.13 3.72 -0.89
C MET A 99 -5.01 4.67 -1.70
N TRP A 100 -6.22 4.98 -1.24
CA TRP A 100 -7.10 5.96 -1.89
C TRP A 100 -6.51 7.39 -1.87
N GLN A 101 -5.78 7.76 -0.83
CA GLN A 101 -5.08 9.05 -0.77
C GLN A 101 -4.04 9.16 -1.89
N VAL A 102 -3.25 8.11 -2.11
CA VAL A 102 -2.24 8.06 -3.18
C VAL A 102 -2.90 8.07 -4.57
N ALA A 103 -3.89 7.21 -4.81
CA ALA A 103 -4.58 7.11 -6.10
C ALA A 103 -5.48 8.32 -6.45
N LEU A 104 -5.62 9.28 -5.53
CA LEU A 104 -6.35 10.53 -5.78
C LEU A 104 -5.44 11.76 -5.63
N ALA A 105 -4.12 11.57 -5.49
CA ALA A 105 -3.16 12.64 -5.26
C ALA A 105 -2.97 13.56 -6.47
N ASP A 106 -3.08 12.99 -7.68
CA ASP A 106 -3.02 13.71 -8.96
C ASP A 106 -4.41 14.21 -9.43
N GLY A 107 -5.48 13.77 -8.74
CA GLY A 107 -6.87 14.10 -9.06
C GLY A 107 -7.46 13.34 -10.25
N VAL A 108 -6.72 12.39 -10.83
CA VAL A 108 -7.17 11.57 -11.96
C VAL A 108 -7.30 10.13 -11.50
N ARG A 109 -8.42 9.50 -11.85
CA ARG A 109 -8.67 8.11 -11.48
C ARG A 109 -8.36 7.19 -12.64
N ASN A 110 -7.43 6.25 -12.44
CA ASN A 110 -7.16 5.21 -13.43
C ASN A 110 -7.94 3.91 -13.14
N ASP A 111 -8.37 3.21 -14.18
CA ASP A 111 -9.04 1.91 -14.08
C ASP A 111 -8.11 0.81 -13.54
N ASP A 112 -6.81 0.88 -13.84
CA ASP A 112 -5.83 -0.08 -13.36
C ASP A 112 -5.55 0.09 -11.85
N GLU A 113 -5.47 1.32 -11.36
CA GLU A 113 -5.38 1.62 -9.92
C GLU A 113 -6.62 1.13 -9.17
N ASN A 114 -7.81 1.40 -9.71
CA ASN A 114 -9.07 0.89 -9.16
C ASN A 114 -9.08 -0.65 -9.08
N ARG A 115 -8.53 -1.32 -10.09
CA ARG A 115 -8.42 -2.78 -10.11
C ARG A 115 -7.46 -3.28 -9.04
N LEU A 116 -6.30 -2.62 -8.87
CA LEU A 116 -5.34 -2.96 -7.81
C LEU A 116 -5.93 -2.73 -6.42
N LEU A 117 -6.60 -1.59 -6.19
CA LEU A 117 -7.28 -1.27 -4.94
C LEU A 117 -8.33 -2.32 -4.56
N ARG A 118 -9.19 -2.71 -5.51
CA ARG A 118 -10.17 -3.79 -5.30
C ARG A 118 -9.49 -5.12 -5.00
N LEU A 119 -8.40 -5.45 -5.70
CA LEU A 119 -7.63 -6.67 -5.43
C LEU A 119 -7.07 -6.66 -4.00
N VAL A 120 -6.44 -5.56 -3.58
CA VAL A 120 -5.85 -5.44 -2.25
C VAL A 120 -6.92 -5.50 -1.16
N ALA A 121 -8.02 -4.74 -1.30
CA ALA A 121 -9.13 -4.76 -0.35
C ALA A 121 -9.63 -6.20 -0.10
N ASN A 122 -9.85 -6.95 -1.17
CA ASN A 122 -10.24 -8.36 -1.10
C ASN A 122 -9.18 -9.23 -0.40
N LEU A 123 -7.89 -9.04 -0.72
CA LEU A 123 -6.80 -9.85 -0.14
C LEU A 123 -6.60 -9.60 1.36
N ILE A 124 -6.86 -8.38 1.83
CA ILE A 124 -6.75 -8.02 3.25
C ILE A 124 -8.09 -8.16 4.01
N GLY A 125 -9.18 -8.47 3.31
CA GLY A 125 -10.50 -8.75 3.90
C GLY A 125 -11.37 -7.53 4.18
N VAL A 126 -11.12 -6.42 3.48
CA VAL A 126 -11.98 -5.22 3.50
C VAL A 126 -13.04 -5.37 2.41
N SER A 127 -14.30 -5.08 2.75
CA SER A 127 -15.40 -5.21 1.79
C SER A 127 -15.36 -4.10 0.73
N ASP A 128 -15.95 -4.36 -0.44
CA ASP A 128 -16.08 -3.35 -1.50
C ASP A 128 -16.88 -2.12 -1.03
N LEU A 129 -17.86 -2.33 -0.14
CA LEU A 129 -18.64 -1.25 0.45
C LEU A 129 -17.77 -0.35 1.32
N ASP A 130 -16.98 -0.93 2.22
CA ASP A 130 -16.10 -0.17 3.12
C ASP A 130 -15.04 0.58 2.31
N SER A 131 -14.45 -0.08 1.30
CA SER A 131 -13.51 0.54 0.38
C SER A 131 -14.14 1.75 -0.35
N ALA A 132 -15.38 1.64 -0.81
CA ALA A 132 -16.09 2.75 -1.45
C ALA A 132 -16.39 3.90 -0.47
N LEU A 133 -16.71 3.60 0.79
CA LEU A 133 -16.90 4.63 1.83
C LEU A 133 -15.59 5.36 2.14
N MET A 134 -14.46 4.66 2.21
CA MET A 134 -13.15 5.30 2.42
C MET A 134 -12.79 6.22 1.25
N ARG A 135 -13.05 5.79 0.01
CA ARG A 135 -12.89 6.66 -1.15
C ARG A 135 -13.68 7.96 -1.01
N GLN A 136 -14.98 7.88 -0.67
CA GLN A 136 -15.82 9.07 -0.51
C GLN A 136 -15.29 10.01 0.57
N ARG A 137 -14.72 9.48 1.66
CA ARG A 137 -14.09 10.29 2.72
C ARG A 137 -12.85 11.02 2.20
N VAL A 138 -11.98 10.35 1.46
CA VAL A 138 -10.78 10.96 0.88
C VAL A 138 -11.16 12.02 -0.17
N GLU A 139 -12.11 11.72 -1.06
CA GLU A 139 -12.63 12.69 -2.04
C GLU A 139 -13.24 13.93 -1.37
N ALA A 140 -13.91 13.77 -0.22
CA ALA A 140 -14.47 14.89 0.54
C ALA A 140 -13.38 15.70 1.27
N ALA A 141 -12.29 15.07 1.71
CA ALA A 141 -11.16 15.74 2.36
C ALA A 141 -10.28 16.52 1.37
N ASN A 142 -10.26 16.11 0.10
CA ASN A 142 -9.49 16.77 -0.97
C ASN A 142 -10.26 17.94 -1.64
N ARG A 143 -11.51 18.21 -1.25
CA ARG A 143 -12.34 19.34 -1.73
C ARG A 143 -12.24 20.55 -0.83
#